data_AF-A0A965JY17-F1
#
_entry.id   AF-A0A965JY17-F1
#
_cell.length_a   1.000
_cell.length_b   1.000
_cell.length_c   1.000
_cell.angle_alpha   90.00
_cell.angle_beta   90.00
_cell.angle_gamma   90.00
#
_symmetry.space_group_name_H-M   'P 1'
#
loop_
_entity.id
_entity.type
_entity.pdbx_description
1 polymer ?
#
loop_
_entity_poly.entity_id
_entity_poly.type
_entity_poly.pdbx_seq_one_letter_code
_entity_poly.pdbx_strand_id
1 'polypeptide(L)'
;MVKKISKVAAPKIQKEAKINKNYLIRINRVFGQVGGVKKMIEDNKVLIEVIVQLKAVRSAIKALEAELLEEYLSSSATDLASKNIAQKNKKIADLKRIFLRFE
;
A
#
# COMPACT_ATOMS: atom_id res chain seq x y z
N MET A 1 17.42 37.44 21.33
CA MET A 1 18.11 36.66 20.28
C MET A 1 17.34 35.36 20.06
N VAL A 2 16.24 35.41 19.30
CA VAL A 2 15.34 34.26 19.09
C VAL A 2 15.75 33.59 17.78
N LYS A 3 16.26 32.36 17.85
CA LYS A 3 16.68 31.58 16.68
C LYS A 3 15.46 31.34 15.77
N LYS A 4 15.48 31.94 14.57
CA LYS A 4 14.55 31.59 13.48
C LYS A 4 14.74 30.11 13.17
N ILE A 5 13.75 29.29 13.54
CA ILE A 5 13.63 27.91 13.05
C ILE A 5 13.30 28.05 11.57
N SER A 6 14.31 27.84 10.73
CA SER A 6 14.20 27.83 9.27
C SER A 6 13.10 26.87 8.86
N LYS A 7 12.09 27.40 8.16
CA LYS A 7 11.06 26.63 7.45
C LYS A 7 11.74 25.56 6.59
N VAL A 8 11.73 24.31 7.04
CA VAL A 8 12.06 23.17 6.18
C VAL A 8 10.92 23.10 5.16
N ALA A 9 11.25 23.33 3.89
CA ALA A 9 10.30 23.34 2.80
C ALA A 9 9.55 22.00 2.73
N ALA A 10 8.23 22.05 2.79
CA ALA A 10 7.38 20.90 2.52
C ALA A 10 7.75 20.35 1.13
N PRO A 11 8.05 19.04 0.99
CA PRO A 11 8.41 18.49 -0.30
C PRO A 11 7.21 18.63 -1.24
N LYS A 12 7.45 19.23 -2.42
CA LYS A 12 6.46 19.35 -3.50
C LYS A 12 5.80 17.99 -3.74
N ILE A 13 4.51 17.89 -3.42
CA ILE A 13 3.66 16.74 -3.71
C ILE A 13 3.60 16.66 -5.23
N GLN A 14 4.37 15.73 -5.80
CA GLN A 14 4.30 15.42 -7.23
C GLN A 14 2.90 14.87 -7.50
N LYS A 15 2.25 15.41 -8.54
CA LYS A 15 0.88 15.10 -9.01
C LYS A 15 0.54 13.63 -8.75
N GLU A 16 -0.35 13.35 -7.78
CA GLU A 16 -0.76 12.00 -7.44
C GLU A 16 -1.21 11.27 -8.71
N ALA A 17 -0.57 10.14 -9.00
CA ALA A 17 -0.99 9.30 -10.12
C ALA A 17 -2.48 9.01 -9.98
N LYS A 18 -3.24 9.15 -11.07
CA LYS A 18 -4.66 8.84 -11.08
C LYS A 18 -4.82 7.37 -10.74
N ILE A 19 -5.18 7.07 -9.50
CA ILE A 19 -5.34 5.70 -9.00
C ILE A 19 -6.34 4.99 -9.89
N ASN A 20 -5.94 3.82 -10.41
CA ASN A 20 -6.81 2.99 -11.21
C ASN A 20 -8.06 2.64 -10.39
N LYS A 21 -9.24 3.04 -10.89
CA LYS A 21 -10.52 2.79 -10.19
C LYS A 21 -10.77 1.29 -9.98
N ASN A 22 -10.11 0.40 -10.72
CA ASN A 22 -10.19 -1.04 -10.50
C ASN A 22 -9.68 -1.47 -9.11
N TYR A 23 -8.79 -0.71 -8.47
CA TYR A 23 -8.37 -0.97 -7.10
C TYR A 23 -9.53 -0.81 -6.10
N LEU A 24 -10.49 0.09 -6.37
CA LEU A 24 -11.71 0.24 -5.57
C LEU A 24 -12.60 -1.01 -5.66
N ILE A 25 -12.66 -1.65 -6.83
CA ILE A 25 -13.43 -2.89 -6.99
C ILE A 25 -12.81 -4.01 -6.14
N ARG A 26 -11.47 -4.10 -6.13
CA ARG A 26 -10.75 -5.11 -5.36
C ARG A 26 -10.86 -4.90 -3.86
N ILE A 27 -10.68 -3.67 -3.37
CA ILE A 27 -10.82 -3.39 -1.95
C ILE A 27 -12.27 -3.62 -1.46
N ASN A 28 -13.28 -3.33 -2.28
CA ASN A 28 -14.68 -3.63 -1.96
C ASN A 28 -14.92 -5.14 -1.82
N ARG A 29 -14.26 -5.98 -2.64
CA ARG A 29 -14.30 -7.44 -2.48
C ARG A 29 -13.67 -7.89 -1.17
N VAL A 30 -12.51 -7.34 -0.81
CA VAL A 30 -11.85 -7.62 0.48
C VAL A 30 -12.78 -7.22 1.64
N PHE A 31 -13.43 -6.06 1.57
CA PHE A 31 -14.39 -5.62 2.58
C PHE A 31 -15.57 -6.60 2.72
N GLY A 32 -16.10 -7.09 1.61
CA GLY A 32 -17.13 -8.13 1.60
C GLY A 32 -16.67 -9.43 2.27
N GLN A 33 -15.42 -9.86 2.03
CA GLN A 33 -14.85 -11.04 2.69
C GLN A 33 -14.70 -10.85 4.20
N VAL A 34 -14.20 -9.68 4.65
CA VAL A 34 -14.11 -9.35 6.08
C VAL A 34 -15.50 -9.33 6.72
N GLY A 35 -16.49 -8.76 6.04
CA GLY A 35 -17.89 -8.82 6.47
C GLY A 35 -18.43 -10.24 6.56
N GLY A 36 -18.04 -11.12 5.64
CA GLY A 36 -18.35 -12.55 5.69
C GLY A 36 -17.74 -13.23 6.92
N VAL A 37 -16.46 -12.98 7.20
CA VAL A 37 -15.78 -13.50 8.40
C VAL A 37 -16.49 -13.04 9.68
N LYS A 38 -16.87 -11.76 9.76
CA LYS A 38 -17.63 -11.23 10.90
C LYS A 38 -18.93 -12.04 11.12
N LYS A 39 -19.72 -12.27 10.08
CA LYS A 39 -20.95 -13.08 10.16
C LYS A 39 -20.67 -14.51 10.60
N MET A 40 -19.60 -15.13 10.10
CA MET A 40 -19.24 -16.49 10.53
C MET A 40 -18.94 -16.58 12.04
N ILE A 41 -18.37 -15.53 12.61
CA ILE A 41 -18.13 -15.44 14.06
C ILE A 41 -19.45 -15.25 14.81
N GLU A 42 -20.30 -14.32 14.35
CA GLU A 42 -21.63 -14.08 14.93
C GLU A 42 -22.51 -15.35 14.91
N ASP A 43 -22.39 -16.15 13.84
CA ASP A 43 -23.12 -17.40 13.62
C ASP A 43 -22.46 -18.62 14.29
N ASN A 44 -21.39 -18.43 15.08
CA ASN A 44 -20.62 -19.51 15.74
C ASN A 44 -20.19 -20.64 14.78
N LYS A 45 -19.69 -20.29 13.58
CA LYS A 45 -19.17 -21.26 12.60
C LYS A 45 -17.92 -21.97 13.10
N VAL A 46 -17.61 -23.11 12.47
CA VAL A 46 -16.45 -23.93 12.80
C VAL A 46 -15.17 -23.10 12.67
N LEU A 47 -14.36 -23.06 13.73
CA LEU A 47 -13.18 -22.19 13.83
C LEU A 47 -12.18 -22.41 12.69
N ILE A 48 -12.01 -23.65 12.23
CA ILE A 48 -11.10 -23.93 11.11
C ILE A 48 -11.55 -23.23 9.81
N GLU A 49 -12.86 -23.14 9.57
CA GLU A 49 -13.40 -22.44 8.40
C GLU A 49 -13.20 -20.92 8.50
N VAL A 50 -13.40 -20.36 9.70
CA VAL A 50 -13.11 -18.94 9.97
C VAL A 50 -11.65 -18.62 9.70
N ILE A 51 -10.73 -19.48 10.16
CA ILE A 51 -9.29 -19.35 9.91
C ILE A 51 -8.99 -19.41 8.41
N VAL A 52 -9.59 -20.36 7.67
CA VAL A 52 -9.42 -20.46 6.21
C VAL A 52 -9.88 -19.17 5.52
N GLN A 53 -11.02 -18.60 5.91
CA GLN A 53 -11.51 -17.35 5.32
C GLN A 53 -10.60 -16.16 5.65
N LEU A 54 -10.06 -16.07 6.87
CA LEU A 54 -9.05 -15.06 7.20
C LEU A 54 -7.78 -15.19 6.35
N LYS A 55 -7.34 -16.42 6.03
CA LYS A 55 -6.21 -16.65 5.11
C LYS A 55 -6.56 -16.21 3.68
N ALA A 56 -7.80 -16.39 3.24
CA ALA A 56 -8.28 -15.90 1.94
C ALA A 56 -8.27 -14.36 1.89
N VAL A 57 -8.78 -13.68 2.93
CA VAL A 57 -8.73 -12.21 3.06
C VAL A 57 -7.29 -11.71 2.96
N ARG A 58 -6.37 -12.31 3.73
CA ARG A 58 -4.96 -11.94 3.72
C ARG A 58 -4.32 -12.12 2.34
N SER A 59 -4.69 -13.18 1.62
CA SER A 59 -4.17 -13.44 0.27
C SER A 59 -4.69 -12.41 -0.74
N ALA A 60 -5.95 -12.00 -0.62
CA ALA A 60 -6.53 -10.94 -1.46
C ALA A 60 -5.88 -9.57 -1.21
N ILE A 61 -5.56 -9.26 0.06
CA ILE A 61 -4.81 -8.05 0.42
C ILE A 61 -3.41 -8.08 -0.20
N LYS A 62 -2.66 -9.17 -0.01
CA LYS A 62 -1.32 -9.34 -0.60
C LYS A 62 -1.32 -9.19 -2.12
N ALA A 63 -2.34 -9.71 -2.80
CA ALA A 63 -2.47 -9.55 -4.25
C ALA A 63 -2.68 -8.08 -4.65
N LEU A 64 -3.53 -7.35 -3.91
CA LEU A 64 -3.75 -5.92 -4.16
C LEU A 64 -2.49 -5.08 -3.87
N GLU A 65 -1.75 -5.40 -2.80
CA GLU A 65 -0.47 -4.76 -2.48
C GLU A 65 0.55 -4.95 -3.59
N ALA A 66 0.67 -6.17 -4.14
CA ALA A 66 1.58 -6.46 -5.24
C ALA A 66 1.27 -5.63 -6.50
N GLU A 67 -0.01 -5.53 -6.87
CA GLU A 67 -0.44 -4.73 -8.04
C GLU A 67 -0.18 -3.23 -7.84
N LEU A 68 -0.47 -2.70 -6.65
CA LEU A 68 -0.19 -1.30 -6.32
C LEU A 68 1.31 -1.00 -6.35
N LEU A 69 2.13 -1.95 -5.88
CA LEU A 69 3.58 -1.82 -5.94
C LEU A 69 4.09 -1.85 -7.38
N GLU A 70 3.56 -2.73 -8.22
CA GLU A 70 3.91 -2.80 -9.64
C GLU A 70 3.61 -1.49 -10.37
N GLU A 71 2.44 -0.89 -10.13
CA GLU A 71 2.06 0.42 -10.65
C GLU A 71 3.00 1.53 -10.15
N TYR A 72 3.35 1.51 -8.86
CA TYR A 72 4.30 2.47 -8.27
C TYR A 72 5.70 2.35 -8.89
N LEU A 73 6.19 1.13 -9.08
CA LEU A 73 7.49 0.87 -9.70
C LEU A 73 7.50 1.29 -11.17
N SER A 74 6.44 0.96 -11.90
CA SER A 74 6.29 1.32 -13.32
C SER A 74 6.27 2.83 -13.53
N SER A 75 5.49 3.55 -12.71
CA SER A 75 5.43 5.02 -12.73
C SER A 75 6.71 5.70 -12.24
N SER A 76 7.53 4.99 -11.45
CA SER A 76 8.82 5.49 -10.94
C SER A 76 10.03 5.03 -11.77
N ALA A 77 9.82 4.26 -12.84
CA ALA A 77 10.91 3.66 -13.63
C ALA A 77 11.84 4.73 -14.24
N THR A 78 11.27 5.82 -14.75
CA THR A 78 12.03 6.96 -15.30
C THR A 78 12.84 7.69 -14.23
N ASP A 79 12.29 7.85 -13.03
CA ASP A 79 12.99 8.45 -11.88
C ASP A 79 14.16 7.56 -11.41
N LEU A 80 13.97 6.24 -11.38
CA LEU A 80 14.98 5.25 -10.99
C LEU A 80 16.10 5.12 -12.03
N ALA A 81 15.78 5.31 -13.31
CA ALA A 81 16.73 5.35 -14.42
C ALA A 81 17.43 6.72 -14.59
N SER A 82 17.00 7.74 -13.84
CA SER A 82 17.57 9.08 -13.95
C SER A 82 19.04 9.13 -13.52
N LYS A 83 19.83 10.01 -14.15
CA LYS A 83 21.23 10.29 -13.75
C LYS A 83 21.31 11.08 -12.44
N ASN A 84 20.19 11.52 -11.88
CA ASN A 84 20.13 12.28 -10.64
C ASN A 84 20.13 11.32 -9.42
N ILE A 85 21.28 11.23 -8.76
CA ILE A 85 21.51 10.35 -7.60
C ILE A 85 20.55 10.67 -6.44
N ALA A 86 20.22 11.95 -6.21
CA ALA A 86 19.32 12.33 -5.12
C ALA A 86 17.89 11.85 -5.38
N GLN A 87 17.40 11.95 -6.62
CA GLN A 87 16.07 11.48 -7.02
C GLN A 87 15.98 9.95 -6.95
N LYS A 88 17.03 9.25 -7.39
CA LYS A 88 17.15 7.81 -7.27
C LYS A 88 17.16 7.33 -5.81
N ASN A 89 17.99 7.94 -4.95
CA ASN A 89 18.08 7.58 -3.53
C ASN A 89 16.76 7.82 -2.78
N LYS A 90 16.01 8.86 -3.14
CA LYS A 90 14.69 9.12 -2.58
C LYS A 90 13.71 7.98 -2.88
N LYS A 91 13.61 7.54 -4.14
CA LYS A 91 12.72 6.42 -4.53
C LYS A 91 13.14 5.10 -3.90
N ILE A 92 14.43 4.83 -3.78
CA ILE A 92 14.94 3.66 -3.06
C ILE A 92 14.53 3.71 -1.58
N ALA A 93 14.59 4.88 -0.94
CA ALA A 93 14.16 5.05 0.45
C ALA A 93 12.66 4.81 0.63
N ASP A 94 11.83 5.25 -0.32
CA ASP A 94 10.39 4.98 -0.32
C ASP A 94 10.11 3.46 -0.43
N LEU A 95 10.80 2.75 -1.32
CA LEU A 95 10.69 1.28 -1.43
C LEU A 95 11.15 0.57 -0.14
N LYS A 96 12.27 1.00 0.45
CA LYS A 96 12.72 0.47 1.74
C LYS A 96 11.66 0.64 2.83
N ARG A 97 10.95 1.78 2.86
CA ARG A 97 9.88 2.01 3.83
C ARG A 97 8.69 1.07 3.63
N ILE A 98 8.34 0.75 2.39
CA ILE A 98 7.25 -0.17 2.06
C ILE A 98 7.60 -1.59 2.52
N PHE A 99 8.80 -2.08 2.20
CA PHE A 99 9.19 -3.47 2.48
C PHE A 99 9.65 -3.73 3.92
N LEU A 100 10.35 -2.79 4.57
CA LEU A 100 10.97 -3.06 5.88
C LEU A 100 10.05 -2.78 7.07
N ARG A 101 8.82 -2.31 6.85
CA ARG A 101 7.90 -1.92 7.93
C ARG A 101 6.80 -2.94 8.22
N PHE A 102 6.47 -3.78 7.25
CA PHE A 102 5.25 -4.59 7.27
C PHE A 102 5.48 -6.09 7.03
N GLU A 103 6.73 -6.56 7.06
CA GLU A 103 7.09 -7.99 7.15
C GLU A 103 7.48 -8.39 8.58
#